data_AF-A0A2N3AN90-F1
#
_entry.id   AF-A0A2N3AN90-F1
#
_cell.length_a   1.000
_cell.length_b   1.000
_cell.length_c   1.000
_cell.angle_alpha   90.00
_cell.angle_beta   90.00
_cell.angle_gamma   90.00
#
_symmetry.space_group_name_H-M   'P 1'
#
loop_
_entity.id
_entity.type
_entity.pdbx_description
1 polymer ?
#
loop_
_entity_poly.entity_id
_entity_poly.type
_entity_poly.pdbx_seq_one_letter_code
_entity_poly.pdbx_strand_id
1 'polypeptide(L)'
;MKIKSMHILLAIIIIIGGGILLASELDLYNTTRVKSPRKTVEGLYDVSDIRGSHTLEEIEKYYQLPASSVIEAFGLRPDTNPKIFQLKDMKEIFKPVELEGEEYIVETDTVKVFTSLYLKIPYVSDETFYLPGKTVDYLIEKDKLSGKEKEYWQGHIFKLEYLDSEYLTASEFPKIVVEEAGGFKVTGRTTIQELLDGGITEEKFEEVTGFKVPENKLVLVRDFVIDKGIEFGEIKDKFIE
;
A
#
# COMPACT_ATOMS: atom_id res chain seq x y z
N MET A 1 29.06 -60.49 -19.61
CA MET A 1 27.61 -60.76 -19.46
C MET A 1 26.86 -59.69 -20.25
N LYS A 2 26.12 -60.03 -21.31
CA LYS A 2 25.36 -59.05 -22.11
C LYS A 2 24.06 -58.75 -21.36
N ILE A 3 23.93 -57.55 -20.80
CA ILE A 3 22.69 -57.12 -20.14
C ILE A 3 21.65 -56.91 -21.23
N LYS A 4 20.53 -57.64 -21.16
CA LYS A 4 19.40 -57.45 -22.07
C LYS A 4 18.73 -56.12 -21.77
N SER A 5 18.27 -55.42 -22.82
CA SER A 5 17.62 -54.10 -22.72
C SER A 5 16.47 -54.06 -21.69
N MET A 6 15.78 -55.20 -21.50
CA MET A 6 14.71 -55.35 -20.50
C MET A 6 15.18 -55.10 -19.05
N HIS A 7 16.41 -55.49 -18.68
CA HIS A 7 16.92 -55.26 -17.33
C HIS A 7 17.35 -53.81 -17.11
N ILE A 8 17.81 -53.15 -18.19
CA ILE A 8 18.14 -51.73 -18.17
C ILE A 8 16.86 -50.91 -17.96
N LEU A 9 15.78 -51.24 -18.69
CA LEU A 9 14.48 -50.58 -18.53
C LEU A 9 13.95 -50.71 -17.10
N LEU A 10 14.01 -51.92 -16.53
CA LEU A 10 13.57 -52.18 -15.15
C LEU A 10 14.40 -51.38 -14.13
N ALA A 11 15.72 -51.33 -14.31
CA ALA A 11 16.60 -50.56 -13.43
C ALA A 11 16.30 -49.06 -13.48
N ILE A 12 16.01 -48.50 -14.66
CA ILE A 12 15.65 -47.08 -14.80
C ILE A 12 14.36 -46.76 -14.03
N ILE A 13 13.33 -47.60 -14.15
CA ILE A 13 12.06 -47.41 -13.43
C ILE A 13 12.29 -47.45 -11.91
N ILE A 14 13.11 -48.38 -11.43
CA ILE A 14 13.44 -48.51 -10.01
C ILE A 14 14.25 -47.31 -9.51
N ILE A 15 15.22 -46.83 -10.30
CA ILE A 15 16.05 -45.68 -9.91
C ILE A 15 15.22 -44.39 -9.87
N ILE A 16 14.39 -44.15 -10.88
CA ILE A 16 13.53 -42.95 -10.93
C ILE A 16 12.46 -43.02 -9.85
N GLY A 17 11.68 -44.12 -9.80
CA GLY A 17 10.60 -44.27 -8.84
C GLY A 17 11.10 -44.35 -7.39
N GLY A 18 12.18 -45.11 -7.16
CA GLY A 18 12.83 -45.21 -5.86
C GLY A 18 13.48 -43.90 -5.42
N GLY A 19 14.10 -43.16 -6.34
CA GLY A 19 14.65 -41.83 -6.07
C GLY A 19 13.58 -40.83 -5.65
N ILE A 20 12.43 -40.81 -6.33
CA ILE A 20 11.29 -39.95 -5.97
C ILE A 20 10.74 -40.33 -4.60
N LEU A 21 10.53 -41.63 -4.34
CA LEU A 21 10.05 -42.11 -3.02
C LEU A 21 11.00 -41.74 -1.88
N LEU A 22 12.30 -41.95 -2.05
CA LEU A 22 13.30 -41.61 -1.05
C LEU A 22 13.40 -40.09 -0.83
N ALA A 23 13.36 -39.31 -1.91
CA ALA A 23 13.40 -37.86 -1.79
C ALA A 23 12.12 -37.29 -1.16
N SER A 24 10.97 -37.97 -1.33
CA SER A 24 9.72 -37.64 -0.63
C SER A 24 9.80 -37.91 0.87
N GLU A 25 10.39 -39.04 1.29
CA GLU A 25 10.52 -39.40 2.70
C GLU A 25 11.55 -38.51 3.43
N LEU A 26 12.59 -38.09 2.72
CA LEU A 26 13.63 -37.19 3.24
C LEU A 26 13.26 -35.69 3.13
N ASP A 27 12.04 -35.38 2.69
CA ASP A 27 11.52 -34.02 2.51
C ASP A 27 12.47 -33.12 1.67
N LEU A 28 13.18 -33.72 0.72
CA LEU A 28 14.21 -33.06 -0.10
C LEU A 28 13.64 -32.12 -1.16
N TYR A 29 12.31 -32.09 -1.34
CA TYR A 29 11.64 -31.17 -2.24
C TYR A 29 10.28 -30.77 -1.69
N ASN A 30 10.02 -29.46 -1.60
CA ASN A 30 8.75 -28.93 -1.14
C ASN A 30 7.90 -28.54 -2.36
N THR A 31 6.88 -29.34 -2.69
CA THR A 31 5.96 -29.07 -3.82
C THR A 31 4.83 -28.11 -3.44
N THR A 32 4.70 -27.78 -2.16
CA THR A 32 3.67 -26.86 -1.68
C THR A 32 4.15 -25.44 -1.92
N ARG A 33 3.40 -24.66 -2.71
CA ARG A 33 3.61 -23.22 -2.84
C ARG A 33 3.34 -22.58 -1.48
N VAL A 34 4.38 -22.44 -0.66
CA VAL A 34 4.30 -21.70 0.59
C VAL A 34 4.07 -20.23 0.23
N LYS A 35 2.85 -19.74 0.47
CA LYS A 35 2.44 -18.35 0.20
C LYS A 35 2.96 -17.35 1.24
N SER A 36 3.65 -17.82 2.27
CA SER A 36 4.25 -16.96 3.30
C SER A 36 5.74 -16.77 3.04
N PRO A 37 6.29 -15.55 3.20
CA PRO A 37 7.72 -15.31 3.04
C PRO A 37 8.55 -16.10 4.05
N ARG A 38 9.84 -16.26 3.79
CA ARG A 38 10.80 -16.86 4.74
C ARG A 38 11.01 -15.92 5.92
N LYS A 39 11.27 -16.52 7.08
CA LYS A 39 11.70 -15.78 8.27
C LYS A 39 13.22 -15.79 8.40
N THR A 40 13.78 -14.68 8.86
CA THR A 40 15.16 -14.52 9.28
C THR A 40 15.42 -15.30 10.58
N VAL A 41 16.68 -15.37 10.99
CA VAL A 41 17.10 -16.01 12.26
C VAL A 41 16.41 -15.36 13.48
N GLU A 42 16.02 -14.09 13.35
CA GLU A 42 15.34 -13.30 14.38
C GLU A 42 13.81 -13.49 14.36
N GLY A 43 13.29 -14.32 13.45
CA GLY A 43 11.87 -14.62 13.33
C GLY A 43 11.05 -13.56 12.58
N LEU A 44 11.69 -12.49 12.09
CA LEU A 44 11.11 -11.49 11.20
C LEU A 44 11.06 -12.01 9.77
N TYR A 45 10.15 -11.52 8.94
CA TYR A 45 10.14 -11.91 7.52
C TYR A 45 11.27 -11.21 6.75
N ASP A 46 11.92 -11.94 5.87
CA ASP A 46 13.08 -11.47 5.10
C ASP A 46 12.64 -10.55 3.96
N VAL A 47 13.11 -9.30 3.94
CA VAL A 47 12.76 -8.28 2.94
C VAL A 47 13.12 -8.73 1.53
N SER A 48 14.16 -9.57 1.36
CA SER A 48 14.55 -10.10 0.05
C SER A 48 13.46 -10.96 -0.59
N ASP A 49 12.57 -11.56 0.21
CA ASP A 49 11.44 -12.38 -0.25
C ASP A 49 10.21 -11.59 -0.68
N ILE A 50 10.24 -10.25 -0.59
CA ILE A 50 9.20 -9.41 -1.19
C ILE A 50 9.23 -9.62 -2.71
N ARG A 51 8.06 -9.90 -3.30
CA ARG A 51 7.90 -10.20 -4.73
C ARG A 51 6.98 -9.19 -5.37
N GLY A 52 7.18 -8.95 -6.66
CA GLY A 52 6.32 -8.05 -7.42
C GLY A 52 4.85 -8.45 -7.43
N SER A 53 4.53 -9.73 -7.25
CA SER A 53 3.14 -10.20 -7.13
C SER A 53 2.49 -9.96 -5.77
N HIS A 54 3.26 -9.51 -4.76
CA HIS A 54 2.69 -9.22 -3.44
C HIS A 54 1.85 -7.94 -3.49
N THR A 55 0.73 -7.97 -2.78
CA THR A 55 -0.12 -6.80 -2.61
C THR A 55 0.34 -5.97 -1.41
N LEU A 56 -0.06 -4.70 -1.33
CA LEU A 56 0.25 -3.87 -0.15
C LEU A 56 -0.34 -4.47 1.15
N GLU A 57 -1.51 -5.12 1.09
CA GLU A 57 -2.10 -5.83 2.22
C GLU A 57 -1.22 -7.02 2.66
N GLU A 58 -0.63 -7.76 1.72
CA GLU A 58 0.30 -8.85 2.04
C GLU A 58 1.60 -8.31 2.65
N ILE A 59 2.10 -7.19 2.15
CA ILE A 59 3.29 -6.53 2.71
C ILE A 59 3.03 -6.08 4.15
N GLU A 60 1.90 -5.44 4.40
CA GLU A 60 1.50 -5.03 5.75
C GLU A 60 1.35 -6.23 6.68
N LYS A 61 0.69 -7.29 6.22
CA LYS A 61 0.47 -8.50 7.02
C LYS A 61 1.76 -9.21 7.41
N TYR A 62 2.70 -9.38 6.48
CA TYR A 62 3.91 -10.16 6.74
C TYR A 62 5.01 -9.30 7.35
N TYR A 63 5.26 -8.12 6.80
CA TYR A 63 6.40 -7.29 7.19
C TYR A 63 6.03 -6.21 8.21
N GLN A 64 4.75 -6.02 8.52
CA GLN A 64 4.28 -4.97 9.43
C GLN A 64 4.60 -3.55 8.91
N LEU A 65 4.78 -3.41 7.59
CA LEU A 65 4.91 -2.13 6.92
C LEU A 65 3.50 -1.63 6.54
N PRO A 66 3.00 -0.52 7.11
CA PRO A 66 1.66 -0.04 6.80
C PRO A 66 1.49 0.25 5.31
N ALA A 67 0.39 -0.21 4.69
CA ALA A 67 0.13 0.05 3.27
C ALA A 67 0.09 1.57 2.97
N SER A 68 -0.43 2.37 3.90
CA SER A 68 -0.43 3.83 3.81
C SER A 68 0.97 4.44 3.70
N SER A 69 1.97 3.83 4.34
CA SER A 69 3.35 4.32 4.27
C SER A 69 3.92 4.20 2.86
N VAL A 70 3.61 3.12 2.14
CA VAL A 70 4.01 2.97 0.73
C VAL A 70 3.24 3.94 -0.17
N ILE A 71 1.92 4.06 0.05
CA ILE A 71 1.07 4.98 -0.73
C ILE A 71 1.55 6.42 -0.60
N GLU A 72 1.80 6.90 0.62
CA GLU A 72 2.25 8.26 0.90
C GLU A 72 3.67 8.52 0.36
N ALA A 73 4.62 7.65 0.70
CA ALA A 73 6.03 7.82 0.38
C ALA A 73 6.28 7.87 -1.14
N PHE A 74 5.63 6.97 -1.89
CA PHE A 74 5.77 6.91 -3.34
C PHE A 74 4.78 7.82 -4.08
N GLY A 75 3.85 8.46 -3.36
CA GLY A 75 2.83 9.31 -3.98
C GLY A 75 1.83 8.56 -4.83
N LEU A 76 1.50 7.33 -4.47
CA LEU A 76 0.37 6.63 -5.08
C LEU A 76 -0.94 7.36 -4.75
N ARG A 77 -1.99 7.05 -5.52
CA ARG A 77 -3.30 7.66 -5.28
C ARG A 77 -3.82 7.29 -3.87
N PRO A 78 -4.43 8.22 -3.13
CA PRO A 78 -4.98 7.93 -1.80
C PRO A 78 -6.06 6.83 -1.79
N ASP A 79 -6.76 6.63 -2.92
CA ASP A 79 -7.77 5.59 -3.10
C ASP A 79 -7.20 4.25 -3.60
N THR A 80 -5.87 4.10 -3.64
CA THR A 80 -5.21 2.84 -4.00
C THR A 80 -5.64 1.72 -3.06
N ASN A 81 -6.27 0.68 -3.60
CA ASN A 81 -6.74 -0.46 -2.81
C ASN A 81 -5.58 -1.41 -2.46
N PRO A 82 -5.21 -1.56 -1.16
CA PRO A 82 -4.09 -2.39 -0.75
C PRO A 82 -4.23 -3.87 -1.07
N LYS A 83 -5.47 -4.36 -1.26
CA LYS A 83 -5.74 -5.77 -1.54
C LYS A 83 -5.51 -6.16 -2.99
N ILE A 84 -5.50 -5.17 -3.88
CA ILE A 84 -5.45 -5.38 -5.33
C ILE A 84 -4.11 -4.91 -5.89
N PHE A 85 -3.62 -3.78 -5.39
CA PHE A 85 -2.40 -3.16 -5.88
C PHE A 85 -1.18 -4.05 -5.65
N GLN A 86 -0.51 -4.49 -6.72
CA GLN A 86 0.71 -5.29 -6.64
C GLN A 86 1.95 -4.43 -6.85
N LEU A 87 3.06 -4.77 -6.19
CA LEU A 87 4.30 -3.98 -6.28
C LEU A 87 4.86 -3.90 -7.70
N LYS A 88 4.67 -4.93 -8.52
CA LYS A 88 5.10 -4.94 -9.92
C LYS A 88 4.37 -3.90 -10.78
N ASP A 89 3.21 -3.42 -10.34
CA ASP A 89 2.37 -2.50 -11.11
C ASP A 89 2.93 -1.06 -11.01
N MET A 90 3.89 -0.80 -10.10
CA MET A 90 4.53 0.51 -9.95
C MET A 90 5.24 0.99 -11.22
N LYS A 91 5.84 0.08 -11.99
CA LYS A 91 6.50 0.41 -13.27
C LYS A 91 5.53 0.90 -14.36
N GLU A 92 4.23 0.63 -14.20
CA GLU A 92 3.19 1.11 -15.11
C GLU A 92 2.72 2.53 -14.73
N ILE A 93 3.08 3.00 -13.54
CA ILE A 93 2.66 4.29 -12.97
C ILE A 93 3.74 5.34 -13.17
N PHE A 94 5.01 4.97 -13.04
CA PHE A 94 6.13 5.89 -13.04
C PHE A 94 6.96 5.78 -14.31
N LYS A 95 7.45 6.92 -14.80
CA LYS A 95 8.41 6.95 -15.89
C LYS A 95 9.75 6.37 -15.41
N PRO A 96 10.42 5.57 -16.25
CA PRO A 96 11.81 5.25 -16.03
C PRO A 96 12.66 6.52 -15.96
N VAL A 97 13.69 6.51 -15.13
CA VAL A 97 14.59 7.64 -14.91
C VAL A 97 16.00 7.23 -15.29
N GLU A 98 16.69 8.04 -16.07
CA GLU A 98 18.10 7.78 -16.39
C GLU A 98 18.99 8.24 -15.23
N LEU A 99 19.64 7.29 -14.58
CA LEU A 99 20.57 7.50 -13.46
C LEU A 99 21.92 6.89 -13.83
N GLU A 100 22.98 7.70 -13.78
CA GLU A 100 24.35 7.26 -14.10
C GLU A 100 24.51 6.57 -15.48
N GLY A 101 23.62 6.88 -16.43
CA GLY A 101 23.62 6.29 -17.78
C GLY A 101 22.88 4.95 -17.88
N GLU A 102 22.20 4.53 -16.83
CA GLU A 102 21.32 3.36 -16.80
C GLU A 102 19.87 3.78 -16.57
N GLU A 103 18.93 3.01 -17.13
CA GLU A 103 17.50 3.21 -16.92
C GLU A 103 17.08 2.59 -15.59
N TYR A 104 16.71 3.45 -14.64
CA TYR A 104 16.16 3.05 -13.36
C TYR A 104 14.64 3.01 -13.41
N ILE A 105 14.07 1.85 -13.06
CA ILE A 105 12.62 1.62 -13.02
C ILE A 105 12.18 1.49 -11.56
N VAL A 106 11.14 2.25 -11.19
CA VAL A 106 10.55 2.14 -9.85
C VAL A 106 9.68 0.89 -9.79
N GLU A 107 10.15 -0.10 -9.03
CA GLU A 107 9.48 -1.38 -8.92
C GLU A 107 9.66 -2.03 -7.54
N THR A 108 9.54 -3.36 -7.50
CA THR A 108 9.57 -4.17 -6.27
C THR A 108 10.82 -3.90 -5.44
N ASP A 109 11.98 -3.78 -6.08
CA ASP A 109 13.24 -3.62 -5.36
C ASP A 109 13.35 -2.26 -4.66
N THR A 110 12.83 -1.20 -5.28
CA THR A 110 12.70 0.12 -4.65
C THR A 110 11.88 0.04 -3.35
N VAL A 111 10.81 -0.77 -3.36
CA VAL A 111 9.98 -1.01 -2.17
C VAL A 111 10.71 -1.86 -1.12
N LYS A 112 11.56 -2.80 -1.52
CA LYS A 112 12.41 -3.56 -0.58
C LYS A 112 13.37 -2.65 0.16
N VAL A 113 14.08 -1.78 -0.56
CA VAL A 113 14.97 -0.79 0.06
C VAL A 113 14.19 0.12 1.01
N PHE A 114 13.05 0.65 0.59
CA PHE A 114 12.18 1.44 1.46
C PHE A 114 11.76 0.67 2.73
N THR A 115 11.32 -0.58 2.59
CA THR A 115 10.88 -1.44 3.69
C THR A 115 12.00 -1.67 4.70
N SER A 116 13.21 -1.94 4.22
CA SER A 116 14.42 -2.10 5.01
C SER A 116 14.72 -0.87 5.85
N LEU A 117 14.70 0.31 5.25
CA LEU A 117 14.96 1.57 5.94
C LEU A 117 13.86 1.90 6.96
N TYR A 118 12.59 1.64 6.60
CA TYR A 118 11.44 1.95 7.45
C TYR A 118 11.38 1.06 8.70
N LEU A 119 11.63 -0.24 8.53
CA LEU A 119 11.53 -1.24 9.60
C LEU A 119 12.86 -1.54 10.29
N LYS A 120 13.97 -1.00 9.78
CA LYS A 120 15.33 -1.32 10.23
C LYS A 120 15.67 -2.81 10.10
N ILE A 121 15.17 -3.44 9.04
CA ILE A 121 15.49 -4.82 8.69
C ILE A 121 16.62 -4.81 7.64
N PRO A 122 17.76 -5.47 7.88
CA PRO A 122 18.88 -5.45 6.94
C PRO A 122 18.49 -5.95 5.54
N TYR A 123 18.69 -5.10 4.54
CA TYR A 123 18.59 -5.43 3.13
C TYR A 123 19.53 -4.52 2.36
N VAL A 124 20.31 -5.12 1.46
CA VAL A 124 21.16 -4.40 0.51
C VAL A 124 20.69 -4.81 -0.87
N SER A 125 20.39 -3.81 -1.70
CA SER A 125 20.03 -4.07 -3.09
C SER A 125 21.27 -3.97 -3.97
N ASP A 126 21.31 -4.82 -5.00
CA ASP A 126 22.27 -4.75 -6.09
C ASP A 126 21.76 -3.87 -7.26
N GLU A 127 20.50 -3.42 -7.21
CA GLU A 127 19.79 -2.69 -8.28
C GLU A 127 19.37 -1.28 -7.85
N THR A 128 18.99 -1.09 -6.58
CA THR A 128 18.49 0.18 -6.06
C THR A 128 19.51 0.87 -5.16
N PHE A 129 20.14 1.90 -5.73
CA PHE A 129 21.05 2.81 -5.04
C PHE A 129 20.48 4.22 -4.86
N TYR A 130 19.36 4.52 -5.53
CA TYR A 130 18.67 5.79 -5.44
C TYR A 130 17.21 5.60 -5.00
N LEU A 131 16.65 6.58 -4.33
CA LEU A 131 15.23 6.60 -3.97
C LEU A 131 14.53 7.86 -4.51
N PRO A 132 13.21 7.80 -4.73
CA PRO A 132 12.45 9.02 -4.97
C PRO A 132 12.67 10.04 -3.86
N GLY A 133 12.89 11.31 -4.21
CA GLY A 133 13.08 12.37 -3.20
C GLY A 133 11.96 12.41 -2.17
N LYS A 134 10.70 12.28 -2.63
CA LYS A 134 9.52 12.18 -1.76
C LYS A 134 9.60 11.01 -0.77
N THR A 135 10.11 9.86 -1.20
CA THR A 135 10.29 8.68 -0.35
C THR A 135 11.35 8.93 0.73
N VAL A 136 12.45 9.60 0.39
CA VAL A 136 13.49 9.96 1.36
C VAL A 136 12.97 10.98 2.37
N ASP A 137 12.27 12.01 1.90
CA ASP A 137 11.64 13.02 2.75
C ASP A 137 10.66 12.36 3.73
N TYR A 138 9.80 11.45 3.23
CA TYR A 138 8.88 10.69 4.06
C TYR A 138 9.58 9.89 5.17
N LEU A 139 10.67 9.20 4.84
CA LEU A 139 11.44 8.44 5.82
C LEU A 139 12.11 9.35 6.87
N ILE A 140 12.52 10.55 6.49
CA ILE A 140 13.07 11.54 7.44
C ILE A 140 11.96 12.08 8.34
N GLU A 141 10.81 12.45 7.79
CA GLU A 141 9.65 12.96 8.54
C GLU A 141 9.10 11.95 9.55
N LYS A 142 9.21 10.64 9.26
CA LYS A 142 8.81 9.55 10.16
C LYS A 142 9.93 9.08 11.09
N ASP A 143 11.02 9.84 11.21
CA ASP A 143 12.21 9.53 12.02
C ASP A 143 12.82 8.14 11.71
N LYS A 144 12.70 7.67 10.46
CA LYS A 144 13.26 6.39 10.00
C LYS A 144 14.67 6.52 9.48
N LEU A 145 15.10 7.70 9.04
CA LEU A 145 16.47 7.97 8.62
C LEU A 145 17.16 8.94 9.58
N SER A 146 18.35 8.56 10.05
CA SER A 146 19.15 9.39 10.95
C SER A 146 20.64 9.29 10.66
N GLY A 147 21.41 10.28 11.12
CA GLY A 147 22.87 10.32 11.00
C GLY A 147 23.37 10.11 9.57
N LYS A 148 24.34 9.20 9.41
CA LYS A 148 25.00 8.93 8.11
C LYS A 148 24.07 8.33 7.07
N GLU A 149 23.06 7.55 7.48
CA GLU A 149 22.08 6.97 6.54
C GLU A 149 21.27 8.07 5.86
N LYS A 150 20.86 9.08 6.65
CA LYS A 150 20.14 10.24 6.13
C LYS A 150 20.97 11.00 5.10
N GLU A 151 22.23 11.30 5.42
CA GLU A 151 23.13 12.01 4.50
C GLU A 151 23.34 11.24 3.19
N TYR A 152 23.50 9.90 3.28
CA TYR A 152 23.61 9.05 2.09
C TYR A 152 22.36 9.16 1.21
N TRP A 153 21.17 8.90 1.77
CA TRP A 153 19.94 8.89 0.97
C TRP A 153 19.55 10.26 0.43
N GLN A 154 19.85 11.35 1.15
CA GLN A 154 19.64 12.71 0.64
C GLN A 154 20.55 13.05 -0.56
N GLY A 155 21.73 12.43 -0.65
CA GLY A 155 22.62 12.54 -1.81
C GLY A 155 22.24 11.65 -2.99
N HIS A 156 21.40 10.63 -2.78
CA HIS A 156 21.01 9.63 -3.79
C HIS A 156 19.50 9.68 -4.04
N ILE A 157 19.02 10.84 -4.46
CA ILE A 157 17.62 11.07 -4.80
C ILE A 157 17.42 11.29 -6.30
N PHE A 158 16.23 10.95 -6.77
CA PHE A 158 15.73 11.39 -8.08
C PHE A 158 14.30 11.91 -7.98
N LYS A 159 13.89 12.67 -9.00
CA LYS A 159 12.52 13.18 -9.10
C LYS A 159 11.64 12.11 -9.73
N LEU A 160 10.61 11.71 -9.00
CA LEU A 160 9.62 10.75 -9.47
C LEU A 160 8.62 11.43 -10.41
N GLU A 161 8.42 10.88 -11.59
CA GLU A 161 7.48 11.40 -12.59
C GLU A 161 6.51 10.31 -13.02
N TYR A 162 5.24 10.67 -13.23
CA TYR A 162 4.20 9.73 -13.64
C TYR A 162 4.24 9.50 -15.16
N LEU A 163 3.95 8.26 -15.56
CA LEU A 163 3.93 7.81 -16.95
C LEU A 163 2.75 8.42 -17.70
N ASP A 164 1.58 8.46 -17.05
CA ASP A 164 0.38 9.11 -17.55
C ASP A 164 -0.02 10.31 -16.67
N SER A 165 -0.51 11.36 -17.33
CA SER A 165 -1.17 12.51 -16.72
C SER A 165 -2.47 12.20 -15.99
N GLU A 166 -3.12 11.06 -16.27
CA GLU A 166 -4.27 10.60 -15.47
C GLU A 166 -3.90 10.33 -14.00
N TYR A 167 -2.61 10.10 -13.71
CA TYR A 167 -2.07 10.05 -12.34
C TYR A 167 -1.69 11.44 -11.81
N LEU A 168 -1.50 12.45 -12.67
CA LEU A 168 -1.25 13.85 -12.29
C LEU A 168 -2.52 14.57 -11.83
N THR A 169 -3.69 14.26 -12.40
CA THR A 169 -4.99 14.80 -11.93
C THR A 169 -5.37 14.35 -10.51
N ALA A 170 -4.72 13.31 -9.99
CA ALA A 170 -4.82 12.90 -8.59
C ALA A 170 -3.71 13.48 -7.69
N SER A 171 -2.73 14.18 -8.25
CA SER A 171 -1.65 14.85 -7.51
C SER A 171 -2.01 16.30 -7.12
N GLU A 172 -3.20 16.79 -7.50
CA GLU A 172 -3.79 18.05 -7.01
C GLU A 172 -4.66 17.87 -5.75
N PHE A 173 -4.51 16.76 -5.01
CA PHE A 173 -5.03 16.71 -3.64
C PHE A 173 -4.01 17.36 -2.69
N PRO A 174 -4.49 18.29 -1.83
CA PRO A 174 -3.65 19.32 -1.24
C PRO A 174 -2.61 18.74 -0.29
N LYS A 175 -1.44 19.38 -0.27
CA LYS A 175 -0.57 19.46 0.92
C LYS A 175 -1.47 19.62 2.14
N ILE A 176 -1.25 18.80 3.16
CA ILE A 176 -1.73 19.06 4.51
C ILE A 176 -1.11 20.39 4.94
N VAL A 177 -1.83 21.47 4.68
CA VAL A 177 -1.67 22.76 5.33
C VAL A 177 -2.83 22.83 6.29
N VAL A 178 -2.50 22.75 7.57
CA VAL A 178 -3.39 23.23 8.63
C VAL A 178 -3.53 24.73 8.40
N GLU A 179 -4.64 25.16 7.80
CA GLU A 179 -5.28 26.46 8.05
C GLU A 179 -6.69 26.50 7.43
N GLU A 180 -7.51 27.35 8.03
CA GLU A 180 -8.96 27.26 8.19
C GLU A 180 -9.83 27.52 6.94
N ALA A 181 -11.08 27.05 7.08
CA ALA A 181 -12.31 27.51 6.43
C ALA A 181 -12.45 27.31 4.90
N GLY A 182 -13.29 26.33 4.52
CA GLY A 182 -13.88 26.30 3.18
C GLY A 182 -14.49 24.97 2.75
N GLY A 183 -15.74 24.69 3.18
CA GLY A 183 -16.66 23.80 2.47
C GLY A 183 -16.82 22.39 3.02
N PHE A 184 -17.45 22.24 4.19
CA PHE A 184 -17.98 20.94 4.62
C PHE A 184 -19.09 20.49 3.66
N LYS A 185 -18.85 19.42 2.88
CA LYS A 185 -19.80 18.92 1.88
C LYS A 185 -20.72 17.88 2.50
N VAL A 186 -21.97 18.27 2.78
CA VAL A 186 -22.99 17.34 3.30
C VAL A 186 -23.41 16.36 2.21
N THR A 187 -22.95 15.11 2.31
CA THR A 187 -23.37 14.00 1.44
C THR A 187 -24.45 13.15 2.11
N GLY A 188 -25.12 12.28 1.34
CA GLY A 188 -26.17 11.38 1.86
C GLY A 188 -25.68 10.29 2.83
N ARG A 189 -24.39 10.28 3.19
CA ARG A 189 -23.78 9.39 4.18
C ARG A 189 -23.26 10.15 5.40
N THR A 190 -23.50 11.45 5.47
CA THR A 190 -23.08 12.29 6.60
C THR A 190 -23.97 12.02 7.80
N THR A 191 -23.36 11.66 8.93
CA THR A 191 -24.04 11.54 10.22
C THR A 191 -24.26 12.91 10.83
N ILE A 192 -25.24 13.01 11.74
CA ILE A 192 -25.51 14.26 12.46
C ILE A 192 -24.28 14.68 13.28
N GLN A 193 -23.53 13.72 13.84
CA GLN A 193 -22.27 13.96 14.53
C GLN A 193 -21.21 14.58 13.60
N GLU A 194 -20.99 14.00 12.41
CA GLU A 194 -20.04 14.55 11.43
C GLU A 194 -20.44 15.95 10.95
N LEU A 195 -21.75 16.23 10.88
CA LEU A 195 -22.26 17.54 10.50
C LEU A 195 -21.99 18.60 11.59
N LEU A 196 -22.12 18.24 12.87
CA LEU A 196 -21.78 19.12 13.99
C LEU A 196 -20.27 19.31 14.11
N ASP A 197 -19.49 18.23 13.94
CA ASP A 197 -18.02 18.27 13.94
C ASP A 197 -17.48 19.05 12.74
N GLY A 198 -18.25 19.11 11.64
CA GLY A 198 -18.01 19.93 10.46
C GLY A 198 -18.28 21.43 10.65
N GLY A 199 -18.66 21.86 11.85
CA GLY A 199 -18.83 23.27 12.21
C GLY A 199 -20.27 23.79 12.11
N ILE A 200 -21.25 22.94 11.84
CA ILE A 200 -22.66 23.34 11.87
C ILE A 200 -23.17 23.29 13.32
N THR A 201 -23.75 24.38 13.81
CA THR A 201 -24.28 24.42 15.18
C THR A 201 -25.64 23.72 15.28
N GLU A 202 -25.98 23.26 16.49
CA GLU A 202 -27.30 22.64 16.75
C GLU A 202 -28.45 23.59 16.42
N GLU A 203 -28.27 24.90 16.62
CA GLU A 203 -29.25 25.95 16.29
C GLU A 203 -29.52 26.05 14.77
N LYS A 204 -28.46 26.00 13.95
CA LYS A 204 -28.59 26.00 12.48
C LYS A 204 -29.23 24.71 11.97
N PHE A 205 -28.98 23.58 12.64
CA PHE A 205 -29.66 22.32 12.33
C PHE A 205 -31.16 22.39 12.61
N GLU A 206 -31.56 22.98 13.74
CA GLU A 206 -32.97 23.22 14.08
C GLU A 206 -33.63 24.19 13.10
N GLU A 207 -32.93 25.23 12.65
CA GLU A 207 -33.43 26.19 11.66
C GLU A 207 -33.65 25.54 10.28
N VAL A 208 -32.70 24.73 9.81
CA VAL A 208 -32.75 24.12 8.48
C VAL A 208 -33.72 22.93 8.42
N THR A 209 -33.79 22.13 9.49
CA THR A 209 -34.66 20.94 9.52
C THR A 209 -36.01 21.19 10.19
N GLY A 210 -36.15 22.22 11.01
CA GLY A 210 -37.33 22.47 11.84
C GLY A 210 -37.47 21.54 13.05
N PHE A 211 -36.48 20.68 13.31
CA PHE A 211 -36.51 19.68 14.37
C PHE A 211 -35.26 19.74 15.26
N LYS A 212 -35.46 19.46 16.55
CA LYS A 212 -34.36 19.33 17.51
C LYS A 212 -33.39 18.22 17.12
N VAL A 213 -32.11 18.46 17.38
CA VAL A 213 -31.06 17.46 17.19
C VAL A 213 -31.43 16.20 18.00
N PRO A 214 -31.50 15.01 17.38
CA PRO A 214 -31.84 13.78 18.10
C PRO A 214 -30.75 13.43 19.10
N GLU A 215 -31.14 12.80 20.23
CA GLU A 215 -30.19 12.30 21.24
C GLU A 215 -29.18 11.30 20.64
N ASN A 216 -29.60 10.57 19.59
CA ASN A 216 -28.72 9.69 18.83
C ASN A 216 -28.11 10.42 17.62
N LYS A 217 -26.91 10.96 17.82
CA LYS A 217 -26.15 11.74 16.82
C LYS A 217 -25.46 10.87 15.74
N LEU A 218 -25.51 9.53 15.87
CA LEU A 218 -24.93 8.59 14.89
C LEU A 218 -25.88 8.30 13.71
N VAL A 219 -27.10 8.86 13.72
CA VAL A 219 -28.06 8.71 12.62
C VAL A 219 -27.62 9.57 11.43
N LEU A 220 -27.87 9.05 10.22
CA LEU A 220 -27.62 9.79 8.98
C LEU A 220 -28.58 10.97 8.86
N VAL A 221 -28.06 12.15 8.52
CA VAL A 221 -28.88 13.37 8.32
C VAL A 221 -29.95 13.11 7.27
N ARG A 222 -29.59 12.42 6.18
CA ARG A 222 -30.51 12.01 5.11
C ARG A 222 -31.65 11.13 5.61
N ASP A 223 -31.36 10.13 6.43
CA ASP A 223 -32.39 9.20 6.89
C ASP A 223 -33.29 9.87 7.93
N PHE A 224 -32.73 10.73 8.78
CA PHE A 224 -33.47 11.51 9.76
C PHE A 224 -34.48 12.47 9.10
N VAL A 225 -34.06 13.20 8.07
CA VAL A 225 -34.93 14.19 7.43
C VAL A 225 -35.98 13.54 6.52
N ILE A 226 -35.64 12.41 5.87
CA ILE A 226 -36.60 11.62 5.09
C ILE A 226 -37.66 11.00 6.02
N ASP A 227 -37.27 10.50 7.20
CA ASP A 227 -38.20 9.99 8.22
C ASP A 227 -39.21 11.05 8.69
N LYS A 228 -38.80 12.32 8.69
CA LYS A 228 -39.65 13.46 9.03
C LYS A 228 -40.38 14.08 7.83
N GLY A 229 -40.26 13.46 6.64
CA GLY A 229 -40.98 13.87 5.43
C GLY A 229 -40.35 15.06 4.69
N ILE A 230 -39.07 15.34 4.93
CA ILE A 230 -38.32 16.41 4.25
C ILE A 230 -37.45 15.81 3.14
N GLU A 231 -37.43 16.45 1.97
CA GLU A 231 -36.57 16.04 0.88
C GLU A 231 -35.11 16.45 1.13
N PHE A 232 -34.23 15.47 1.32
CA PHE A 232 -32.81 15.68 1.60
C PHE A 232 -32.10 16.55 0.54
N GLY A 233 -32.56 16.49 -0.71
CA GLY A 233 -32.01 17.26 -1.82
C GLY A 233 -32.13 18.77 -1.65
N GLU A 234 -33.18 19.26 -0.99
CA GLU A 234 -33.46 20.70 -0.82
C GLU A 234 -32.73 21.32 0.37
N ILE A 235 -32.38 20.50 1.37
CA ILE A 235 -31.78 20.98 2.63
C ILE A 235 -30.27 20.82 2.67
N LYS A 236 -29.68 19.90 1.90
CA LYS A 236 -28.22 19.66 1.90
C LYS A 236 -27.43 20.93 1.58
N ASP A 237 -27.98 21.79 0.73
CA ASP A 237 -27.33 23.02 0.27
C ASP A 237 -27.52 24.16 1.29
N LYS A 238 -28.59 24.11 2.10
CA LYS A 238 -28.88 25.07 3.19
C LYS A 238 -28.01 24.89 4.44
N PHE A 239 -27.40 23.72 4.60
CA PHE A 239 -26.40 23.49 5.65
C PHE A 239 -25.04 24.13 5.33
N ILE A 240 -24.81 24.53 4.09
CA ILE A 240 -23.54 25.07 3.61
C ILE A 240 -23.59 26.61 3.50
N GLU A 241 -24.78 27.20 3.66
CA GLU A 241 -25.08 28.64 3.61
C GLU A 241 -25.09 29.27 5.02
#